data_AF-A0A379UW68-F1
#
_entry.id   AF-A0A379UW68-F1
#
_cell.length_a   1.000
_cell.length_b   1.000
_cell.length_c   1.000
_cell.angle_alpha   90.00
_cell.angle_beta   90.00
_cell.angle_gamma   90.00
#
_symmetry.space_group_name_H-M   'P 1'
#
loop_
_entity.id
_entity.type
_entity.pdbx_description
1 polymer ?
#
loop_
_entity_poly.entity_id
_entity_poly.type
_entity_poly.pdbx_seq_one_letter_code
_entity_poly.pdbx_strand_id
1 'polypeptide(L)'
;MAPSYFSSKMNIVVAEDLYPESLEGDEPEPLPQVRWPLAHLMDLLEDPDFNEARNVSALFLVREWLKAQAELPDGAALIKPTESSSPRSPSSGKHNKKAPERLF
;
A
#
# COMPACT_ATOMS: atom_id res chain seq x y z
N MET A 1 -15.56 -10.35 13.02
CA MET A 1 -14.84 -11.65 13.15
C MET A 1 -13.69 -11.46 14.11
N ALA A 2 -13.42 -12.44 14.99
CA ALA A 2 -12.33 -12.33 15.96
C ALA A 2 -10.99 -12.75 15.33
N PRO A 3 -9.86 -12.14 15.72
CA PRO A 3 -8.51 -12.51 15.26
C PRO A 3 -8.15 -13.99 15.47
N SER A 4 -8.88 -14.68 16.35
CA SER A 4 -8.72 -16.11 16.64
C SER A 4 -9.10 -17.03 15.47
N TYR A 5 -9.81 -16.53 14.46
CA TYR A 5 -10.28 -17.35 13.33
C TYR A 5 -9.61 -17.03 12.00
N PHE A 6 -8.94 -15.87 11.88
CA PHE A 6 -8.31 -15.42 10.65
C PHE A 6 -6.92 -14.86 10.93
N SER A 7 -5.91 -15.40 10.27
CA SER A 7 -4.52 -14.92 10.31
C SER A 7 -4.22 -13.84 9.27
N SER A 8 -5.20 -13.45 8.46
CA SER A 8 -5.05 -12.45 7.40
C SER A 8 -4.64 -11.09 7.97
N LYS A 9 -3.77 -10.39 7.25
CA LYS A 9 -3.31 -9.04 7.55
C LYS A 9 -3.86 -8.10 6.50
N MET A 10 -4.38 -6.96 6.95
CA MET A 10 -4.82 -5.87 6.08
C MET A 10 -3.85 -4.71 6.22
N ASN A 11 -3.35 -4.19 5.10
CA ASN A 11 -2.53 -3.00 5.06
C ASN A 11 -3.38 -1.83 4.56
N ILE A 12 -3.29 -0.70 5.23
CA ILE A 12 -3.99 0.53 4.84
C ILE A 12 -2.96 1.45 4.20
N VAL A 13 -3.24 1.91 2.98
CA VAL A 13 -2.36 2.78 2.19
C VAL A 13 -3.18 4.00 1.78
N VAL A 14 -2.58 5.19 1.91
CA VAL A 14 -3.12 6.44 1.36
C VAL A 14 -2.41 6.72 0.04
N ALA A 15 -3.19 7.00 -1.01
CA ALA A 15 -2.67 7.33 -2.33
C ALA A 15 -2.96 8.79 -2.66
N GLU A 16 -1.92 9.53 -3.02
CA GLU A 16 -1.94 10.95 -3.38
C GLU A 16 -1.17 11.15 -4.70
N ASP A 17 -1.29 12.34 -5.30
CA ASP A 17 -0.65 12.65 -6.60
C ASP A 17 -1.01 11.64 -7.71
N LEU A 18 -2.31 11.33 -7.81
CA LEU A 18 -2.84 10.36 -8.77
C LEU A 18 -2.74 10.90 -10.20
N TYR A 19 -2.31 10.04 -11.13
CA TYR A 19 -2.29 10.32 -12.56
C TYR A 19 -3.16 9.32 -13.34
N PRO A 20 -3.62 9.66 -14.56
CA PRO A 20 -4.43 8.75 -15.36
C PRO A 20 -3.60 7.55 -15.82
N GLU A 21 -3.92 6.38 -15.29
CA GLU A 21 -3.40 5.09 -15.72
C GLU A 21 -4.52 4.05 -15.58
N SER A 22 -4.57 3.06 -16.48
CA SER A 22 -5.56 2.00 -16.44
C SER A 22 -4.88 0.65 -16.65
N LEU A 23 -5.26 -0.33 -15.82
CA LEU A 23 -4.79 -1.70 -15.88
C LEU A 23 -6.01 -2.63 -16.00
N GLU A 24 -5.82 -3.78 -16.63
CA GLU A 24 -6.86 -4.82 -16.72
C GLU A 24 -7.07 -5.45 -15.34
N GLY A 25 -8.31 -5.37 -14.84
CA GLY A 25 -8.74 -6.02 -13.60
C GLY A 25 -9.52 -7.31 -13.90
N ASP A 26 -9.73 -8.10 -12.85
CA ASP A 26 -10.52 -9.36 -12.93
C ASP A 26 -12.02 -9.14 -12.66
N GLU A 27 -12.41 -7.90 -12.33
CA GLU A 27 -13.80 -7.57 -12.06
C GLU A 27 -14.63 -7.63 -13.35
N PRO A 28 -15.73 -8.40 -13.38
CA PRO A 28 -16.55 -8.57 -14.58
C PRO A 28 -17.37 -7.32 -14.94
N GLU A 29 -17.57 -6.42 -13.98
CA GLU A 29 -18.38 -5.21 -14.11
C GLU A 29 -17.60 -3.96 -13.66
N PRO A 30 -17.87 -2.78 -14.25
CA PRO A 30 -17.20 -1.54 -13.85
C PRO A 30 -17.55 -1.14 -12.41
N LEU A 31 -16.54 -0.75 -11.61
CA LEU A 31 -16.74 -0.22 -10.27
C LEU A 31 -17.07 1.29 -10.32
N PRO A 32 -18.26 1.73 -9.88
CA PRO A 32 -18.60 3.15 -9.84
C PRO A 32 -17.71 3.92 -8.86
N GLN A 33 -17.19 5.07 -9.30
CA GLN A 33 -16.36 5.94 -8.46
C GLN A 33 -17.20 7.01 -7.79
N VAL A 34 -17.05 7.16 -6.47
CA VAL A 34 -17.68 8.21 -5.67
C VAL A 34 -16.61 9.13 -5.11
N ARG A 35 -16.74 10.45 -5.34
CA ARG A 35 -15.86 11.46 -4.75
C ARG A 35 -16.48 11.94 -3.44
N TRP A 36 -15.70 11.90 -2.36
CA TRP A 36 -16.13 12.36 -1.04
C TRP A 36 -15.23 13.49 -0.51
N PRO A 37 -15.79 14.62 -0.03
CA PRO A 37 -14.99 15.72 0.48
C PRO A 37 -14.38 15.40 1.86
N LEU A 38 -13.08 15.65 2.01
CA LEU A 38 -12.34 15.38 3.26
C LEU A 38 -12.89 16.15 4.47
N ALA A 39 -13.47 17.33 4.26
CA ALA A 39 -14.11 18.11 5.33
C ALA A 39 -15.32 17.40 5.95
N HIS A 40 -15.95 16.48 5.20
CA HIS A 40 -17.13 15.71 5.58
C HIS A 40 -16.82 14.22 5.75
N LEU A 41 -15.55 13.88 6.00
CA LEU A 41 -15.11 12.49 6.07
C LEU A 41 -15.92 11.65 7.09
N MET A 42 -16.34 12.28 8.20
CA MET A 42 -17.09 11.59 9.26
C MET A 42 -18.54 11.26 8.88
N ASP A 43 -19.10 11.94 7.89
CA ASP A 43 -20.48 11.75 7.44
C ASP A 43 -20.65 10.37 6.77
N LEU A 44 -19.55 9.74 6.31
CA LEU A 44 -19.53 8.35 5.82
C LEU A 44 -19.96 7.32 6.88
N LEU A 45 -19.90 7.64 8.18
CA LEU A 45 -20.39 6.74 9.22
C LEU A 45 -21.91 6.61 9.25
N GLU A 46 -22.62 7.55 8.64
CA GLU A 46 -24.08 7.52 8.53
C GLU A 46 -24.56 6.66 7.36
N ASP A 47 -23.67 6.34 6.41
CA ASP A 47 -23.96 5.48 5.27
C ASP A 47 -23.85 3.99 5.69
N PRO A 48 -24.96 3.23 5.71
CA PRO A 48 -24.93 1.82 6.08
C PRO A 48 -24.12 0.97 5.09
N ASP A 49 -23.99 1.37 3.82
CA ASP A 49 -23.20 0.65 2.82
C ASP A 49 -21.69 0.87 3.03
N PHE A 50 -21.30 1.91 3.76
CA PHE A 50 -19.91 2.18 4.14
C PHE A 50 -19.50 1.49 5.44
N ASN A 51 -20.44 1.24 6.35
CA ASN A 51 -20.20 0.88 7.75
C ASN A 51 -19.73 -0.57 7.97
N GLU A 52 -18.53 -0.86 7.48
CA GLU A 52 -17.79 -2.11 7.67
C GLU A 52 -16.49 -1.85 8.45
N ALA A 53 -16.06 -2.82 9.25
CA ALA A 53 -14.98 -2.63 10.23
C ALA A 53 -13.65 -2.13 9.64
N ARG A 54 -13.25 -2.57 8.44
CA ARG A 54 -12.03 -2.14 7.75
C ARG A 54 -12.17 -0.74 7.20
N ASN A 55 -13.34 -0.41 6.62
CA ASN A 55 -13.65 0.94 6.13
C ASN A 55 -13.61 1.96 7.28
N VAL A 56 -14.30 1.67 8.38
CA VAL A 56 -14.33 2.52 9.57
C VAL A 56 -12.92 2.66 10.18
N SER A 57 -12.17 1.57 10.27
CA SER A 57 -10.78 1.62 10.76
C SER A 57 -9.90 2.52 9.87
N ALA A 58 -9.98 2.37 8.55
CA ALA A 58 -9.23 3.20 7.61
C ALA A 58 -9.64 4.68 7.71
N LEU A 59 -10.94 4.96 7.83
CA LEU A 59 -11.47 6.31 7.98
C LEU A 59 -10.83 7.05 9.17
N PHE A 60 -10.83 6.42 10.35
CA PHE A 60 -10.25 7.02 11.55
C PHE A 60 -8.73 7.17 11.45
N LEU A 61 -8.02 6.18 10.90
CA LEU A 61 -6.57 6.25 10.73
C LEU A 61 -6.16 7.37 9.78
N VAL A 62 -6.86 7.52 8.64
CA VAL A 62 -6.61 8.60 7.68
C VAL A 62 -6.93 9.97 8.29
N ARG A 63 -8.01 10.09 9.07
CA ARG A 63 -8.35 11.35 9.75
C ARG A 63 -7.24 11.82 10.69
N GLU A 64 -6.71 10.92 11.52
CA GLU A 64 -5.63 11.28 12.45
C GLU A 64 -4.33 11.59 11.71
N TRP A 65 -4.04 10.86 10.63
CA TRP A 65 -2.89 11.15 9.78
C TRP A 65 -3.01 12.54 9.09
N LEU A 66 -4.19 12.92 8.59
CA LEU A 66 -4.44 14.24 8.00
C LEU A 66 -4.25 15.38 9.02
N LYS A 67 -4.71 15.18 10.26
CA LYS A 67 -4.48 16.16 11.34
C LYS A 67 -3.00 16.33 11.64
N ALA A 68 -2.27 15.22 11.78
CA ALA A 68 -0.84 15.26 12.04
C ALA A 68 -0.06 16.00 10.93
N GLN A 69 -0.45 15.85 9.67
CA GLN A 69 0.14 16.60 8.57
C GLN A 69 -0.15 18.10 8.62
N ALA A 70 -1.37 18.50 9.01
CA ALA A 70 -1.72 19.91 9.15
C ALA A 70 -0.96 20.61 10.30
N GLU A 71 -0.49 19.83 11.28
CA GLU A 71 0.32 20.33 12.41
C GLU A 71 1.83 20.35 12.13
N LEU A 72 2.29 19.69 11.05
CA LEU A 72 3.70 19.69 10.66
C LEU A 72 4.03 20.99 9.90
N PRO A 73 5.08 21.74 10.29
CA PRO A 73 5.53 22.89 9.51
C PRO A 73 5.99 22.43 8.12
N ASP A 74 5.56 23.15 7.08
CA ASP A 74 5.82 22.88 5.65
C ASP A 74 7.24 22.33 5.42
N GLY A 75 7.34 21.02 5.15
CA GLY A 75 8.60 20.36 4.75
C GLY A 75 8.99 19.08 5.48
N ALA A 76 8.24 18.62 6.49
CA ALA A 76 8.56 17.39 7.20
C ALA A 76 7.74 16.17 6.71
N ALA A 77 8.46 15.18 6.17
CA ALA A 77 8.09 13.77 5.97
C ALA A 77 7.50 13.34 4.61
N LEU A 78 8.36 13.31 3.59
CA LEU A 78 8.34 12.24 2.59
C LEU A 78 8.67 10.92 3.30
N ILE A 79 7.64 10.16 3.69
CA ILE A 79 7.82 8.77 4.14
C ILE A 79 8.27 7.98 2.91
N LYS A 80 9.58 7.83 2.73
CA LYS A 80 10.11 6.96 1.67
C LYS A 80 9.80 5.50 2.04
N PRO A 81 9.23 4.70 1.12
CA PRO A 81 9.03 3.27 1.37
C PRO A 81 10.38 2.63 1.72
N THR A 82 10.42 1.98 2.87
CA THR A 82 11.58 1.19 3.28
C THR A 82 11.58 -0.07 2.42
N GLU A 83 12.44 -0.13 1.39
CA GLU A 83 12.70 -1.38 0.71
C GLU A 83 13.24 -2.40 1.71
N SER A 84 12.47 -3.46 1.97
CA SER A 84 12.96 -4.60 2.73
C SER A 84 14.05 -5.30 1.90
N SER A 85 15.30 -4.91 2.11
CA SER A 85 16.47 -5.67 1.70
C SER A 85 16.46 -7.01 2.44
N SER A 86 15.93 -8.05 1.79
CA SER A 86 16.14 -9.43 2.19
C SER A 86 17.49 -9.88 1.64
N PRO A 87 18.49 -10.25 2.47
CA PRO A 87 19.77 -10.70 1.95
C PRO A 87 19.61 -12.08 1.31
N ARG A 88 19.75 -12.17 -0.01
CA ARG A 88 19.94 -13.45 -0.71
C ARG A 88 21.33 -13.98 -0.37
N SER A 89 21.38 -15.09 0.35
CA SER A 89 22.58 -15.90 0.57
C SER A 89 23.20 -16.34 -0.77
N PRO A 90 24.53 -16.30 -0.95
CA PRO A 90 25.15 -16.85 -2.14
C PRO A 90 25.20 -18.38 -2.07
N SER A 91 24.53 -19.03 -3.02
CA SER A 91 24.57 -20.48 -3.24
C SER A 91 25.84 -20.88 -3.99
N SER A 92 26.46 -21.94 -3.50
CA SER A 92 27.73 -22.55 -3.94
C SER A 92 27.70 -22.99 -5.42
N GLY A 93 28.49 -22.32 -6.27
CA GLY A 93 28.72 -22.67 -7.66
C GLY A 93 29.96 -23.56 -7.81
N LYS A 94 29.72 -24.84 -8.10
CA LYS A 94 30.72 -25.90 -8.32
C LYS A 94 31.72 -25.56 -9.42
N HIS A 95 32.97 -25.96 -9.17
CA HIS A 95 34.07 -26.10 -10.13
C HIS A 95 33.61 -26.69 -11.47
N ASN A 96 33.99 -26.04 -12.58
CA ASN A 96 34.25 -26.78 -13.81
C ASN A 96 35.47 -26.20 -14.56
N LYS A 97 36.40 -27.09 -14.86
CA LYS A 97 37.70 -26.83 -15.51
C LYS A 97 37.48 -26.55 -16.98
N LYS A 98 38.09 -25.51 -17.55
CA LYS A 98 38.42 -25.42 -18.99
C LYS A 98 39.66 -24.55 -19.22
N ALA A 99 40.71 -25.20 -19.73
CA ALA A 99 41.80 -24.58 -20.50
C ALA A 99 41.32 -24.28 -21.94
N PRO A 100 42.14 -23.73 -22.85
CA PRO A 100 43.45 -23.06 -22.72
C PRO A 100 43.48 -21.65 -23.33
N GLU A 101 44.48 -20.85 -22.97
CA GLU A 101 44.95 -19.74 -23.80
C GLU A 101 45.74 -20.29 -25.01
N ARG A 102 45.46 -19.76 -26.20
CA ARG A 102 46.49 -19.34 -27.16
C ARG A 102 45.92 -18.26 -28.07
N LEU A 103 46.63 -17.14 -28.07
CA LEU A 103 46.51 -16.00 -28.99
C LEU A 103 46.32 -16.47 -30.44
N PHE A 104 45.31 -15.94 -31.13
CA PHE A 104 45.44 -14.87 -32.13
C PHE A 104 44.07 -14.19 -32.29
#